data_AF-A0A6G7P065-F1
#
_entry.id   AF-A0A6G7P065-F1
#
_cell.length_a   1.000
_cell.length_b   1.000
_cell.length_c   1.000
_cell.angle_alpha   90.00
_cell.angle_beta   90.00
_cell.angle_gamma   90.00
#
_symmetry.space_group_name_H-M   'P 1'
#
loop_
_entity.id
_entity.type
_entity.pdbx_description
1 polymer ?
#
loop_
_entity_poly.entity_id
_entity_poly.type
_entity_poly.pdbx_seq_one_letter_code
_entity_poly.pdbx_strand_id
1 'polypeptide(L)'
;MSNLLDIMNLETWYIFSIIMDDSIECMVYEPKPNSNIKYIEMGYKFFIQNVLENSTKSFWKYNKNTLYILKDGNYSDLKEIFTVIQDSKVSIVRGSSQKAHMVSPIDFRLSCYLMILCNMDYKKFKAENSFKTISKDRYLPY
;
A
#
# COMPACT_ATOMS: atom_id res chain seq x y z
N MET A 1 12.90 18.36 12.26
CA MET A 1 11.84 17.36 12.02
C MET A 1 12.52 16.25 11.25
N SER A 2 12.89 15.15 11.89
CA SER A 2 13.51 14.01 11.18
C SER A 2 12.55 13.52 10.11
N ASN A 3 13.09 13.19 8.93
CA ASN A 3 12.28 12.61 7.86
C ASN A 3 11.66 11.33 8.44
N LEU A 4 10.35 11.12 8.26
CA LEU A 4 9.66 9.93 8.78
C LEU A 4 10.39 8.64 8.36
N LEU A 5 10.97 8.67 7.17
CA LEU A 5 11.77 7.59 6.60
C LEU A 5 13.08 7.34 7.36
N ASP A 6 13.74 8.38 7.87
CA ASP A 6 14.95 8.23 8.70
C ASP A 6 14.62 7.52 10.02
N ILE A 7 13.46 7.85 10.63
CA ILE A 7 12.97 7.16 11.84
C ILE A 7 12.68 5.69 11.54
N MET A 8 12.12 5.41 10.36
CA MET A 8 11.81 4.05 9.92
C MET A 8 13.02 3.31 9.34
N ASN A 9 14.19 3.95 9.27
CA ASN A 9 15.41 3.43 8.62
C ASN A 9 15.16 2.98 7.16
N LEU A 10 14.43 3.79 6.40
CA LEU A 10 14.10 3.54 5.00
C LEU A 10 14.78 4.56 4.09
N GLU A 11 15.55 4.09 3.11
CA GLU A 11 16.15 4.97 2.10
C GLU A 11 15.10 5.53 1.13
N THR A 12 14.15 4.69 0.72
CA THR A 12 13.05 5.05 -0.18
C THR A 12 11.83 4.21 0.17
N TRP A 13 10.65 4.82 0.11
CA TRP A 13 9.37 4.16 0.30
C TRP A 13 8.54 4.25 -0.99
N TYR A 14 8.15 3.08 -1.50
CA TYR A 14 7.30 2.98 -2.69
C TYR A 14 5.85 2.74 -2.29
N ILE A 15 4.94 3.46 -2.92
CA ILE A 15 3.50 3.27 -2.78
C ILE A 15 2.95 2.96 -4.16
N PHE A 16 2.51 1.73 -4.37
CA PHE A 16 1.85 1.30 -5.60
C PHE A 16 0.35 1.37 -5.42
N SER A 17 -0.31 2.18 -6.25
CA SER A 17 -1.74 2.27 -6.38
C SER A 17 -2.17 1.50 -7.61
N ILE A 18 -2.65 0.29 -7.41
CA ILE A 18 -3.08 -0.63 -8.47
C ILE A 18 -4.55 -0.35 -8.77
N ILE A 19 -4.86 0.00 -10.01
CA ILE A 19 -6.22 0.22 -10.48
C ILE A 19 -6.64 -1.01 -11.27
N MET A 20 -7.83 -1.54 -10.99
CA MET A 20 -8.38 -2.71 -11.71
C MET A 20 -8.74 -2.42 -13.18
N ASP A 21 -8.61 -1.17 -13.60
CA ASP A 21 -8.75 -0.71 -14.98
C ASP A 21 -7.39 -0.75 -15.69
N ASP A 22 -7.40 -1.24 -16.92
CA ASP A 22 -6.23 -1.34 -17.80
C ASP A 22 -6.01 -0.09 -18.67
N SER A 23 -6.88 0.92 -18.56
CA SER A 23 -6.75 2.17 -19.31
C SER A 23 -5.51 3.00 -18.94
N ILE A 24 -4.87 2.68 -17.80
CA ILE A 24 -3.67 3.37 -17.30
C ILE A 24 -2.49 2.41 -17.37
N GLU A 25 -1.42 2.82 -18.04
CA GLU A 25 -0.16 2.06 -18.04
C GLU A 25 0.56 2.24 -16.69
N CYS A 26 1.22 3.39 -16.50
CA CYS A 26 1.95 3.72 -15.29
C CYS A 26 2.16 5.22 -15.19
N MET A 27 1.96 5.79 -14.00
CA MET A 27 2.25 7.17 -13.69
C MET A 27 3.01 7.25 -12.37
N VAL A 28 4.10 8.01 -12.36
CA VAL A 28 4.96 8.17 -11.18
C VAL A 28 4.90 9.61 -10.70
N TYR A 29 4.66 9.79 -9.41
CA TYR A 29 4.55 11.10 -8.78
C TYR A 29 5.37 11.14 -7.49
N GLU A 30 5.93 12.32 -7.22
CA GLU A 30 6.56 12.63 -5.95
C GLU A 30 5.64 13.57 -5.17
N PRO A 31 5.20 13.22 -3.94
CA PRO A 31 4.33 14.09 -3.15
C PRO A 31 4.95 15.46 -2.86
N LYS A 32 6.28 15.51 -2.82
CA LYS A 32 7.10 16.72 -2.74
C LYS A 32 8.35 16.53 -3.59
N PRO A 33 8.88 17.59 -4.22
CA PRO A 33 10.16 17.52 -4.93
C PRO A 33 11.26 16.97 -4.01
N ASN A 34 12.07 16.05 -4.52
CA ASN A 34 13.15 15.38 -3.78
C ASN A 34 12.67 14.56 -2.59
N SER A 35 11.42 14.09 -2.63
CA SER A 35 10.94 13.13 -1.64
C SER A 35 11.48 11.74 -1.94
N ASN A 36 11.90 11.06 -0.87
CA ASN A 36 12.19 9.63 -0.87
C ASN A 36 10.91 8.77 -0.84
N ILE A 37 9.73 9.38 -1.01
CA ILE A 37 8.46 8.68 -1.22
C ILE A 37 8.12 8.76 -2.69
N LYS A 38 7.97 7.59 -3.34
CA LYS A 38 7.53 7.48 -4.72
C LYS A 38 6.12 6.91 -4.74
N TYR A 39 5.17 7.69 -5.24
CA TYR A 39 3.81 7.20 -5.49
C TYR A 39 3.73 6.77 -6.96
N ILE A 40 3.30 5.53 -7.19
CA ILE A 40 3.23 4.94 -8.52
C ILE A 40 1.80 4.44 -8.71
N GLU A 41 1.11 4.98 -9.68
CA GLU A 41 -0.22 4.53 -10.10
C GLU A 41 -0.10 3.71 -11.36
N MET A 42 -0.76 2.56 -11.43
CA MET A 42 -0.70 1.69 -12.61
C MET A 42 -1.94 0.83 -12.75
N GLY A 43 -2.24 0.47 -13.99
CA GLY A 43 -3.28 -0.50 -14.31
C GLY A 43 -2.86 -1.92 -13.96
N TYR A 44 -3.86 -2.76 -13.71
CA TYR A 44 -3.70 -4.14 -13.26
C TYR A 44 -2.79 -4.96 -14.20
N LYS A 45 -3.06 -4.98 -15.51
CA LYS A 45 -2.23 -5.75 -16.46
C LYS A 45 -0.77 -5.27 -16.48
N PHE A 46 -0.56 -3.95 -16.45
CA PHE A 46 0.79 -3.40 -16.44
C PHE A 46 1.55 -3.81 -15.18
N PHE A 47 0.87 -3.83 -14.03
CA PHE A 47 1.43 -4.29 -12.76
C PHE A 47 1.87 -5.76 -12.82
N ILE A 48 1.01 -6.66 -13.31
CA ILE A 48 1.34 -8.08 -13.43
C ILE A 48 2.60 -8.28 -14.28
N GLN A 49 2.60 -7.73 -15.49
CA GLN A 49 3.69 -7.94 -16.46
C GLN A 49 5.02 -7.33 -16.00
N ASN A 50 4.97 -6.11 -15.44
CA ASN A 50 6.20 -5.34 -15.18
C ASN A 50 6.71 -5.46 -13.75
N VAL A 51 5.87 -5.92 -12.81
CA VAL A 51 6.23 -6.04 -11.39
C VAL A 51 6.21 -7.49 -10.92
N LEU A 52 5.14 -8.26 -11.15
CA LEU A 52 5.03 -9.63 -10.62
C LEU A 52 5.76 -10.66 -11.47
N GLU A 53 5.66 -10.55 -12.79
CA GLU A 53 6.23 -11.50 -13.77
C GLU A 53 7.62 -11.08 -14.26
N ASN A 54 8.13 -9.96 -13.78
CA ASN A 54 9.39 -9.42 -14.26
C ASN A 54 10.59 -10.30 -13.84
N SER A 55 11.11 -11.10 -14.78
CA SER A 55 12.23 -12.01 -14.55
C SER A 55 13.57 -11.32 -14.34
N THR A 56 13.70 -10.04 -14.71
CA THR A 56 14.97 -9.30 -14.65
C THR A 56 15.26 -8.70 -13.27
N LYS A 57 14.23 -8.52 -12.43
CA LYS A 57 14.34 -7.87 -11.11
C LYS A 57 13.67 -8.72 -10.05
N SER A 58 14.41 -9.17 -9.02
CA SER A 58 13.82 -9.93 -7.91
C SER A 58 12.74 -9.13 -7.17
N PHE A 59 11.48 -9.57 -7.24
CA PHE A 59 10.35 -8.91 -6.60
C PHE A 59 10.62 -8.67 -5.11
N TRP A 60 11.12 -9.70 -4.42
CA TRP A 60 11.38 -9.68 -2.98
C TRP A 60 12.43 -8.65 -2.56
N LYS A 61 13.46 -8.45 -3.38
CA LYS A 61 14.52 -7.48 -3.09
C LYS A 61 14.06 -6.05 -3.32
N TYR A 62 13.32 -5.81 -4.39
CA TYR A 62 12.89 -4.46 -4.79
C TYR A 62 11.66 -3.97 -4.03
N ASN A 63 10.85 -4.87 -3.47
CA ASN A 63 9.59 -4.52 -2.80
C ASN A 63 9.63 -4.63 -1.29
N LYS A 64 10.83 -4.64 -0.68
CA LYS A 64 11.00 -4.72 0.78
C LYS A 64 10.33 -3.55 1.52
N ASN A 65 10.36 -2.36 0.91
CA ASN A 65 9.87 -1.12 1.50
C ASN A 65 8.71 -0.58 0.63
N THR A 66 7.71 -1.42 0.40
CA THR A 66 6.62 -1.12 -0.52
C THR A 66 5.26 -1.29 0.15
N LEU A 67 4.37 -0.32 -0.07
CA LEU A 67 2.95 -0.40 0.23
C LEU A 67 2.18 -0.60 -1.08
N TYR A 68 1.30 -1.62 -1.12
CA TYR A 68 0.37 -1.82 -2.22
C TYR A 68 -1.04 -1.40 -1.79
N ILE A 69 -1.68 -0.60 -2.62
CA ILE A 69 -3.05 -0.13 -2.45
C ILE A 69 -3.82 -0.61 -3.67
N LEU A 70 -4.81 -1.47 -3.47
CA LEU A 70 -5.75 -1.85 -4.52
C LEU A 70 -6.91 -0.85 -4.52
N LYS A 71 -7.09 -0.12 -5.63
CA LYS A 71 -8.22 0.77 -5.86
C LYS A 71 -9.37 0.00 -6.48
N ASP A 72 -10.57 0.24 -5.95
CA ASP A 72 -11.84 -0.34 -6.42
C ASP A 72 -11.87 -1.88 -6.49
N GLY A 73 -10.98 -2.53 -5.76
CA GLY A 73 -10.93 -3.98 -5.61
C GLY A 73 -11.25 -4.43 -4.18
N ASN A 74 -11.32 -5.74 -4.02
CA ASN A 74 -11.64 -6.43 -2.78
C ASN A 74 -10.55 -7.45 -2.40
N TYR A 75 -10.78 -8.19 -1.31
CA TYR A 75 -9.81 -9.17 -0.81
C TYR A 75 -9.56 -10.34 -1.76
N SER A 76 -10.58 -10.81 -2.47
CA SER A 76 -10.47 -11.89 -3.44
C SER A 76 -9.56 -11.47 -4.59
N ASP A 77 -9.71 -10.23 -5.07
CA ASP A 77 -8.87 -9.67 -6.13
C ASP A 77 -7.40 -9.62 -5.69
N LEU A 78 -7.12 -9.14 -4.46
CA LEU A 78 -5.75 -9.17 -3.92
C LEU A 78 -5.16 -10.58 -3.92
N LYS A 79 -5.93 -11.57 -3.45
CA LYS A 79 -5.51 -12.97 -3.43
C LYS A 79 -5.17 -13.46 -4.84
N GLU A 80 -6.01 -13.17 -5.81
CA GLU A 80 -5.80 -13.55 -7.20
C GLU A 80 -4.54 -12.89 -7.77
N ILE A 81 -4.41 -11.56 -7.63
CA ILE A 81 -3.28 -10.76 -8.12
C ILE A 81 -1.94 -11.34 -7.64
N PHE A 82 -1.80 -11.61 -6.34
CA PHE A 82 -0.53 -12.10 -5.77
C PHE A 82 -0.52 -13.61 -5.55
N THR A 83 -1.33 -14.39 -6.26
CA THR A 83 -1.27 -15.88 -6.15
C THR A 83 0.07 -16.42 -6.64
N VAL A 84 0.65 -15.79 -7.67
CA VAL A 84 1.96 -16.13 -8.21
C VAL A 84 2.81 -14.88 -8.33
N ILE A 85 4.04 -14.96 -7.86
CA ILE A 85 5.07 -13.92 -8.00
C ILE A 85 6.34 -14.61 -8.49
N GLN A 86 6.83 -14.24 -9.68
CA GLN A 86 8.05 -14.82 -10.27
C GLN A 86 8.08 -16.35 -10.19
N ASP A 87 7.05 -17.00 -10.75
CA ASP A 87 6.85 -18.46 -10.76
C ASP A 87 6.69 -19.13 -9.38
N SER A 88 6.71 -18.36 -8.30
CA SER A 88 6.52 -18.85 -6.94
C SER A 88 5.06 -18.69 -6.53
N LYS A 89 4.44 -19.77 -6.05
CA LYS A 89 3.12 -19.70 -5.43
C LYS A 89 3.22 -18.97 -4.09
N VAL A 90 2.40 -17.94 -3.91
CA VAL A 90 2.39 -17.11 -2.71
C VAL A 90 1.03 -17.23 -2.03
N SER A 91 1.04 -17.21 -0.70
CA SER A 91 -0.18 -17.20 0.11
C SER A 91 -0.29 -15.88 0.85
N ILE A 92 -1.30 -15.09 0.52
CA ILE A 92 -1.61 -13.85 1.26
C ILE A 92 -2.36 -14.19 2.52
N VAL A 93 -1.76 -13.82 3.66
CA VAL A 93 -2.33 -14.02 4.99
C VAL A 93 -2.93 -12.72 5.52
N ARG A 94 -4.19 -12.78 5.98
CA ARG A 94 -4.89 -11.72 6.72
C ARG A 94 -4.69 -11.95 8.22
N GLY A 95 -4.50 -10.92 9.05
CA GLY A 95 -4.65 -11.10 10.50
C GLY A 95 -4.01 -10.07 11.42
N SER A 96 -4.09 -10.39 12.72
CA SER A 96 -3.54 -9.70 13.90
C SER A 96 -2.16 -10.23 14.34
N SER A 97 -1.53 -11.06 13.49
CA SER A 97 -0.23 -11.70 13.72
C SER A 97 0.90 -10.83 13.15
N GLN A 98 2.11 -10.96 13.70
CA GLN A 98 3.34 -10.32 13.20
C GLN A 98 3.65 -10.65 11.72
N LYS A 99 2.98 -11.67 11.14
CA LYS A 99 3.11 -12.10 9.75
C LYS A 99 1.96 -11.62 8.84
N ALA A 100 1.12 -10.69 9.30
CA ALA A 100 0.06 -10.15 8.48
C ALA A 100 0.64 -9.30 7.34
N HIS A 101 0.34 -9.68 6.10
CA HIS A 101 0.79 -8.96 4.90
C HIS A 101 -0.25 -7.95 4.41
N MET A 102 -1.44 -7.96 5.01
CA MET A 102 -2.55 -7.12 4.63
C MET A 102 -3.11 -6.41 5.87
N VAL A 103 -3.29 -5.10 5.74
CA VAL A 103 -3.89 -4.23 6.74
C VAL A 103 -5.19 -3.70 6.16
N SER A 104 -6.30 -3.79 6.90
CA SER A 104 -7.55 -3.21 6.42
C SER A 104 -7.44 -1.68 6.37
N PRO A 105 -8.21 -0.98 5.52
CA PRO A 105 -8.20 0.48 5.50
C PRO A 105 -8.50 1.11 6.88
N ILE A 106 -9.31 0.46 7.70
CA ILE A 106 -9.63 0.90 9.06
C ILE A 106 -8.42 0.74 9.98
N ASP A 107 -7.77 -0.42 9.96
CA ASP A 107 -6.58 -0.69 10.79
C ASP A 107 -5.42 0.23 10.43
N PHE A 108 -5.23 0.50 9.12
CA PHE A 108 -4.21 1.41 8.63
C PHE A 108 -4.50 2.85 9.09
N ARG A 109 -5.75 3.31 8.95
CA ARG A 109 -6.15 4.64 9.44
C ARG A 109 -5.94 4.76 10.95
N LEU A 110 -6.36 3.76 11.72
CA LEU A 110 -6.13 3.74 13.17
C LEU A 110 -4.65 3.85 13.51
N SER A 111 -3.79 3.10 12.81
CA SER A 111 -2.33 3.15 12.98
C SER A 111 -1.79 4.56 12.70
N CYS A 112 -2.23 5.19 11.61
CA CYS A 112 -1.87 6.58 11.29
C CYS A 112 -2.32 7.58 12.37
N TYR A 113 -3.53 7.44 12.91
CA TYR A 113 -4.00 8.29 14.00
C TYR A 113 -3.17 8.12 15.27
N LEU A 114 -2.86 6.88 15.65
CA LEU A 114 -2.00 6.60 16.81
C LEU A 114 -0.65 7.28 16.62
N MET A 115 -0.06 7.25 15.42
CA MET A 115 1.18 7.97 15.13
C MET A 115 1.04 9.50 15.26
N ILE A 116 -0.06 10.09 14.79
CA ILE A 116 -0.33 11.53 14.93
C ILE A 116 -0.47 11.90 16.42
N LEU A 117 -1.20 11.08 17.19
CA LEU A 117 -1.40 11.27 18.63
C LEU A 117 -0.09 11.14 19.40
N CYS A 118 0.75 10.14 19.09
CA CYS A 118 2.08 9.99 19.68
C CYS A 118 3.00 11.19 19.37
N ASN A 119 2.82 11.82 18.21
CA ASN A 119 3.53 13.06 17.85
C ASN A 119 2.92 14.32 18.50
N MET A 120 1.88 14.18 19.32
CA MET A 120 1.18 15.27 20.01
C MET A 120 0.68 16.39 19.07
N ASP A 121 0.46 16.07 17.78
CA ASP A 121 0.00 17.02 16.77
C ASP A 121 -1.53 17.06 16.71
N TYR A 122 -2.13 17.72 17.72
CA TYR A 122 -3.58 17.84 17.85
C TYR A 122 -4.26 18.54 16.66
N LYS A 123 -3.57 19.50 16.02
CA LYS A 123 -4.12 20.22 14.86
C LYS A 123 -4.28 19.27 13.68
N LYS A 124 -3.25 18.45 13.41
CA LYS A 124 -3.29 17.44 12.36
C LYS A 124 -4.30 16.33 12.67
N PHE A 125 -4.38 15.89 13.92
CA PHE A 125 -5.40 14.91 14.34
C PHE A 125 -6.82 15.42 14.02
N LYS A 126 -7.12 16.68 14.38
CA LYS A 126 -8.43 17.29 14.15
C LYS A 126 -8.75 17.46 12.66
N ALA A 127 -7.76 17.84 11.85
CA ALA A 127 -7.94 18.03 10.40
C ALA A 127 -8.18 16.69 9.67
N GLU A 128 -7.49 15.63 10.08
CA GLU A 128 -7.57 14.32 9.43
C GLU A 128 -8.71 13.44 9.95
N ASN A 129 -9.37 13.82 11.07
CA ASN A 129 -10.47 13.11 11.74
C ASN A 129 -11.71 12.94 10.84
N SER A 130 -11.59 12.02 9.89
CA SER A 130 -12.50 11.76 8.78
C SER A 130 -13.30 10.47 8.99
N PHE A 131 -13.69 10.16 10.23
CA PHE A 131 -14.60 9.05 10.56
C PHE A 131 -16.02 9.22 10.03
N LYS A 132 -16.29 10.22 9.18
CA LYS A 132 -17.66 10.51 8.75
C LYS A 132 -18.21 9.57 7.67
N THR A 133 -17.41 8.78 6.96
CA THR A 133 -17.96 7.95 5.87
C THR A 133 -17.02 6.82 5.39
N ILE A 134 -17.04 5.67 6.07
CA ILE A 134 -16.74 4.38 5.42
C ILE A 134 -17.98 3.51 5.59
N SER A 135 -18.58 3.09 4.48
CA SER A 135 -19.73 2.20 4.46
C SER A 135 -19.32 0.79 4.90
N LYS A 136 -20.23 0.09 5.62
CA LYS A 136 -19.96 -1.19 6.29
C LYS A 136 -19.48 -2.30 5.34
N ASP A 137 -20.00 -2.28 4.12
CA ASP A 137 -19.68 -3.15 2.99
C ASP A 137 -18.21 -3.08 2.55
N ARG A 138 -17.48 -1.98 2.84
CA ARG A 138 -16.08 -1.85 2.44
C ARG A 138 -15.05 -2.49 3.38
N TYR A 139 -15.47 -3.03 4.52
CA TYR A 139 -14.56 -3.65 5.49
C TYR A 139 -15.07 -4.95 6.12
N LEU A 140 -16.33 -5.30 5.92
CA LEU A 140 -16.86 -6.62 6.27
C LEU A 140 -16.83 -7.52 5.04
N PRO A 141 -16.17 -8.70 5.09
CA PRO A 141 -16.34 -9.71 4.06
C PRO A 141 -17.74 -10.32 4.19
N TYR A 142 -18.44 -10.48 3.07
CA TYR A 142 -19.61 -11.36 2.98
C TYR A 142 -19.16 -12.81 2.80
#